data_AF-A0A1C2Y591-F1
#
_entry.id   AF-A0A1C2Y591-F1
#
_cell.length_a   1.000
_cell.length_b   1.000
_cell.length_c   1.000
_cell.angle_alpha   90.00
_cell.angle_beta   90.00
_cell.angle_gamma   90.00
#
_symmetry.space_group_name_H-M   'P 1'
#
loop_
_entity.id
_entity.type
_entity.pdbx_description
1 polymer ?
#
loop_
_entity_poly.entity_id
_entity_poly.type
_entity_poly.pdbx_seq_one_letter_code
_entity_poly.pdbx_strand_id
1 'polypeptide(L)'
;MKFPSYRIQSNYYQKVGALFGICGSVISITLWVFIIFFAKGQHTSKLYIITQILPGIVGIVSSVLKKVWPLIIVFLILLPLGLYMTMTPSIFRYFGLALAFYLFSIILLLAGNRIRKKKLPEFEDQDIVIEQNNDDIH
;
A
#
# COMPACT_ATOMS: atom_id res chain seq x y z
N MET A 1 -11.25 21.80 26.60
CA MET A 1 -11.13 21.37 25.19
C MET A 1 -10.21 20.16 25.11
N LYS A 2 -10.71 19.00 24.65
CA LYS A 2 -9.97 17.72 24.68
C LYS A 2 -9.89 17.16 23.24
N PHE A 3 -9.02 17.74 22.42
CA PHE A 3 -8.75 17.23 21.06
C PHE A 3 -7.27 16.82 20.83
N PRO A 4 -6.75 15.79 21.51
CA PRO A 4 -5.52 15.12 21.04
C PRO A 4 -5.75 13.71 20.45
N SER A 5 -6.90 13.06 20.66
CA SER A 5 -7.03 11.61 20.40
C SER A 5 -6.96 11.21 18.91
N TYR A 6 -7.51 12.02 18.00
CA TYR A 6 -7.65 11.64 16.59
C TYR A 6 -6.36 11.75 15.75
N ARG A 7 -5.42 12.63 16.11
CA ARG A 7 -4.14 12.80 15.39
C ARG A 7 -3.19 11.62 15.66
N ILE A 8 -3.34 10.95 16.79
CA ILE A 8 -2.57 9.77 17.18
C ILE A 8 -3.08 8.54 16.41
N GLN A 9 -4.40 8.39 16.30
CA GLN A 9 -5.01 7.25 15.59
C GLN A 9 -4.63 7.21 14.10
N SER A 10 -4.69 8.32 13.36
CA SER A 10 -4.39 8.28 11.91
C SER A 10 -2.91 7.94 11.62
N ASN A 11 -1.99 8.38 12.48
CA ASN A 11 -0.57 8.03 12.39
C ASN A 11 -0.33 6.55 12.69
N TYR A 12 -1.09 5.96 13.63
CA TYR A 12 -0.99 4.54 13.94
C TYR A 12 -1.40 3.67 12.74
N TYR A 13 -2.56 3.93 12.12
CA TYR A 13 -3.02 3.18 10.95
C TYR A 13 -2.05 3.29 9.75
N GLN A 14 -1.45 4.46 9.53
CA GLN A 14 -0.46 4.64 8.48
C GLN A 14 0.84 3.87 8.75
N LYS A 15 1.31 3.82 10.00
CA LYS A 15 2.52 3.07 10.39
C LYS A 15 2.31 1.56 10.28
N VAL A 16 1.16 1.07 10.75
CA VAL A 16 0.81 -0.36 10.67
C VAL A 16 0.60 -0.78 9.22
N GLY A 17 -0.09 0.04 8.40
CA GLY A 17 -0.24 -0.22 6.97
C GLY A 17 1.10 -0.28 6.23
N ALA A 18 2.02 0.64 6.53
CA ALA A 18 3.35 0.63 5.94
C ALA A 18 4.16 -0.63 6.33
N LEU A 19 4.04 -1.07 7.59
CA LEU A 19 4.70 -2.30 8.06
C LEU A 19 4.21 -3.53 7.30
N PHE A 20 2.89 -3.68 7.15
CA PHE A 20 2.31 -4.78 6.36
C PHE A 20 2.70 -4.70 4.88
N GLY A 21 2.79 -3.50 4.31
CA GLY A 21 3.31 -3.30 2.96
C GLY A 21 4.75 -3.79 2.81
N ILE A 22 5.63 -3.45 3.76
CA ILE A 22 7.03 -3.89 3.76
C ILE A 22 7.12 -5.42 3.91
N CYS A 23 6.38 -6.00 4.86
CA CYS A 23 6.33 -7.45 5.04
C CYS A 23 5.86 -8.17 3.76
N GLY A 24 4.80 -7.66 3.12
CA GLY A 24 4.31 -8.20 1.84
C GLY A 24 5.35 -8.10 0.72
N SER A 25 6.08 -7.00 0.63
CA SER A 25 7.18 -6.84 -0.34
C SER A 25 8.33 -7.81 -0.08
N VAL A 26 8.76 -7.97 1.18
CA VAL A 26 9.84 -8.91 1.54
C VAL A 26 9.45 -10.33 1.19
N ILE A 27 8.25 -10.77 1.59
CA ILE A 27 7.73 -12.12 1.27
C ILE A 27 7.67 -12.33 -0.25
N SER A 28 7.21 -11.32 -1.00
CA SER A 28 7.13 -11.38 -2.46
C SER A 28 8.51 -11.52 -3.11
N ILE A 29 9.51 -10.78 -2.66
CA ILE A 29 10.90 -10.88 -3.16
C ILE A 29 11.48 -12.26 -2.83
N THR A 30 11.30 -12.75 -1.60
CA THR A 30 11.79 -14.06 -1.17
C THR A 30 11.20 -15.19 -2.00
N LEU A 31 9.88 -15.17 -2.23
CA LEU A 31 9.20 -16.13 -3.10
C LEU A 31 9.71 -16.08 -4.53
N TRP A 32 10.02 -14.89 -5.05
CA TRP A 32 10.59 -14.71 -6.38
C TRP A 32 11.98 -15.33 -6.52
N VAL A 33 12.87 -15.11 -5.55
CA VAL A 33 14.18 -15.76 -5.51
C VAL A 33 14.04 -17.28 -5.51
N PHE A 34 13.06 -17.79 -4.76
CA PHE A 34 12.77 -19.22 -4.71
C PHE A 34 12.30 -19.76 -6.07
N ILE A 35 11.39 -19.06 -6.76
CA ILE A 35 10.95 -19.40 -8.12
C ILE A 35 12.14 -19.46 -9.08
N ILE A 36 13.01 -18.44 -9.08
CA ILE A 36 14.18 -18.40 -9.97
C ILE A 36 15.10 -19.59 -9.71
N PHE A 37 15.29 -19.96 -8.44
CA PHE A 37 16.15 -21.08 -8.07
C PHE A 37 15.57 -22.44 -8.51
N PHE A 38 14.25 -22.63 -8.37
CA PHE A 38 13.55 -23.84 -8.81
C PHE A 38 13.35 -23.91 -10.33
N ALA A 39 13.27 -22.76 -11.02
CA ALA A 39 13.16 -22.68 -12.47
C ALA A 39 14.48 -22.96 -13.22
N LYS A 40 15.53 -23.42 -12.52
CA LYS A 40 16.81 -23.86 -13.10
C LYS A 40 16.56 -24.89 -14.21
N GLY A 41 16.56 -24.43 -15.46
CA GLY A 41 16.50 -25.31 -16.63
C GLY A 41 15.76 -24.76 -17.84
N GLN A 42 14.92 -23.73 -17.70
CA GLN A 42 14.24 -23.13 -18.85
C GLN A 42 14.74 -21.71 -19.10
N HIS A 43 14.91 -21.34 -20.37
CA HIS A 43 15.42 -20.07 -20.88
C HIS A 43 14.79 -18.84 -20.20
N THR A 44 15.30 -18.46 -19.02
CA THR A 44 14.94 -17.22 -18.35
C THR A 44 15.68 -16.09 -19.06
N SER A 45 14.99 -15.47 -20.01
CA SER A 45 15.45 -14.25 -20.65
C SER A 45 15.64 -13.16 -19.58
N LYS A 46 16.75 -12.40 -19.66
CA LYS A 46 17.11 -11.35 -18.69
C LYS A 46 15.95 -10.34 -18.45
N LEU A 47 15.11 -10.12 -19.47
CA LEU A 47 13.92 -9.28 -19.41
C LEU A 47 12.88 -9.75 -18.39
N TYR A 48 12.72 -11.07 -18.22
CA TYR A 48 11.71 -11.64 -17.32
C TYR A 48 12.03 -11.38 -15.84
N ILE A 49 13.31 -11.30 -15.51
CA ILE A 49 13.78 -10.98 -14.15
C ILE A 49 13.50 -9.50 -13.84
N ILE A 50 13.74 -8.61 -14.81
CA ILE A 50 13.56 -7.15 -14.63
C ILE A 50 12.08 -6.79 -14.42
N THR A 51 11.18 -7.35 -15.24
CA THR A 51 9.73 -7.06 -15.14
C THR A 51 9.10 -7.56 -13.84
N GLN A 52 9.76 -8.50 -13.13
CA GLN A 52 9.25 -9.13 -11.92
C GLN A 52 9.83 -8.54 -10.63
N ILE A 53 11.05 -7.99 -10.66
CA ILE A 53 11.61 -7.22 -9.54
C ILE A 53 10.96 -5.83 -9.45
N LEU A 54 10.55 -5.26 -10.58
CA LEU A 54 9.91 -3.94 -10.65
C LEU A 54 8.70 -3.78 -9.71
N PRO A 55 7.68 -4.65 -9.71
CA PRO A 55 6.53 -4.51 -8.82
C PRO A 55 6.91 -4.64 -7.34
N GLY A 56 7.95 -5.39 -6.98
CA GLY A 56 8.46 -5.46 -5.62
C GLY A 56 9.07 -4.14 -5.16
N ILE A 57 9.91 -3.51 -6.00
CA ILE A 57 10.50 -2.20 -5.71
C ILE A 57 9.42 -1.12 -5.65
N VAL A 58 8.47 -1.13 -6.59
CA VAL A 58 7.36 -0.16 -6.59
C VAL A 58 6.49 -0.35 -5.35
N GLY A 59 6.29 -1.59 -4.87
CA GLY A 59 5.60 -1.88 -3.61
C GLY A 59 6.30 -1.25 -2.40
N ILE A 60 7.61 -1.39 -2.30
CA ILE A 60 8.43 -0.78 -1.24
C ILE A 60 8.34 0.74 -1.29
N VAL A 61 8.59 1.33 -2.46
CA VAL A 61 8.55 2.79 -2.67
C VAL A 61 7.16 3.34 -2.37
N SER A 62 6.09 2.62 -2.74
CA SER A 62 4.70 3.00 -2.44
C SER A 62 4.43 2.99 -0.94
N SER A 63 4.96 2.00 -0.22
CA SER A 63 4.83 1.89 1.23
C SER A 63 5.52 3.05 1.95
N VAL A 64 6.71 3.45 1.49
CA VAL A 64 7.46 4.60 2.03
C VAL A 64 6.75 5.94 1.72
N LEU A 65 6.22 6.11 0.50
CA LEU A 65 5.56 7.34 0.09
C LEU A 65 4.15 7.52 0.67
N LYS A 66 3.61 6.53 1.40
CA LYS A 66 2.24 6.52 1.96
C LYS A 66 1.15 6.83 0.93
N LYS A 67 1.41 6.58 -0.35
CA LYS A 67 0.46 6.81 -1.45
C LYS A 67 -0.27 5.51 -1.75
N VAL A 68 -1.61 5.55 -1.64
CA VAL A 68 -2.48 4.38 -1.88
C VAL A 68 -2.45 3.96 -3.36
N TRP A 69 -2.48 4.94 -4.26
CA TRP A 69 -2.57 4.75 -5.71
C TRP A 69 -1.54 3.78 -6.31
N PRO A 70 -0.22 3.96 -6.10
CA PRO A 70 0.77 3.06 -6.67
C PRO A 70 0.75 1.67 -6.01
N LEU A 71 0.32 1.57 -4.76
CA LEU A 71 0.16 0.28 -4.08
C LEU A 71 -1.03 -0.54 -4.65
N ILE A 72 -2.11 0.14 -5.06
CA ILE A 72 -3.22 -0.48 -5.82
C ILE A 72 -2.75 -0.98 -7.18
N ILE A 73 -1.93 -0.21 -7.91
CA ILE A 73 -1.41 -0.62 -9.22
C ILE A 73 -0.56 -1.88 -9.09
N VAL A 74 0.35 -1.91 -8.11
CA VAL A 74 1.18 -3.09 -7.81
C VAL A 74 0.30 -4.29 -7.47
N PHE A 75 -0.70 -4.09 -6.62
CA PHE A 75 -1.65 -5.15 -6.27
C PHE A 75 -2.40 -5.69 -7.49
N LEU A 76 -2.91 -4.83 -8.37
CA LEU A 76 -3.61 -5.26 -9.60
C LEU A 76 -2.70 -6.08 -10.52
N ILE A 77 -1.43 -5.69 -10.66
CA ILE A 77 -0.45 -6.41 -11.49
C ILE A 77 -0.12 -7.79 -10.88
N LEU A 78 0.02 -7.86 -9.55
CA LEU A 78 0.30 -9.11 -8.84
C LEU A 78 -0.93 -10.00 -8.68
N LEU A 79 -2.14 -9.47 -8.75
CA LEU A 79 -3.40 -10.20 -8.54
C LEU A 79 -3.55 -11.43 -9.44
N PRO A 80 -3.47 -11.33 -10.79
CA PRO A 80 -3.64 -12.51 -11.65
C PRO A 80 -2.57 -13.56 -11.39
N LEU A 81 -1.32 -13.13 -11.19
CA LEU A 81 -0.20 -14.03 -10.94
C LEU A 81 -0.31 -14.73 -9.60
N GLY A 82 -0.61 -13.99 -8.54
CA GLY A 82 -0.74 -14.57 -7.21
C GLY A 82 -2.00 -15.42 -7.08
N LEU A 83 -3.11 -15.08 -7.73
CA LEU A 83 -4.29 -15.94 -7.77
C LEU A 83 -3.99 -17.27 -8.46
N TYR A 84 -3.29 -17.23 -9.61
CA TYR A 84 -2.81 -18.41 -10.31
C TYR A 84 -1.89 -19.29 -9.44
N MET A 85 -0.94 -18.66 -8.73
CA MET A 85 -0.02 -19.32 -7.81
C MET A 85 -0.70 -19.89 -6.56
N THR A 86 -1.83 -19.32 -6.14
CA THR A 86 -2.59 -19.80 -4.97
C THR A 86 -3.41 -21.05 -5.31
N MET A 87 -3.88 -21.14 -6.56
CA MET A 87 -4.61 -22.31 -7.06
C MET A 87 -3.70 -23.52 -7.32
N THR A 88 -2.39 -23.32 -7.44
CA THR A 88 -1.42 -24.41 -7.60
C THR A 88 -0.98 -24.97 -6.23
N PRO A 89 -1.01 -26.29 -6.01
CA PRO A 89 -0.63 -26.90 -4.74
C PRO A 89 0.90 -26.88 -4.56
N SER A 90 1.45 -25.95 -3.78
CA SER A 90 2.86 -25.93 -3.34
C SER A 90 3.16 -24.77 -2.37
N ILE A 91 4.46 -24.49 -2.16
CA ILE A 91 5.05 -23.26 -1.58
C ILE A 91 4.46 -21.99 -2.23
N PHE A 92 3.91 -22.09 -3.43
CA PHE A 92 3.28 -20.98 -4.16
C PHE A 92 2.01 -20.45 -3.48
N ARG A 93 1.40 -21.19 -2.54
CA ARG A 93 0.31 -20.67 -1.70
C ARG A 93 0.70 -19.42 -0.89
N TYR A 94 1.98 -19.26 -0.56
CA TYR A 94 2.46 -18.06 0.15
C TYR A 94 2.38 -16.79 -0.72
N PHE A 95 2.23 -16.89 -2.05
CA PHE A 95 1.89 -15.72 -2.88
C PHE A 95 0.52 -15.15 -2.54
N GLY A 96 -0.46 -16.01 -2.25
CA GLY A 96 -1.77 -15.58 -1.78
C GLY A 96 -1.67 -14.84 -0.44
N LEU A 97 -0.77 -15.27 0.45
CA LEU A 97 -0.51 -14.59 1.71
C LEU A 97 0.15 -13.21 1.50
N ALA A 98 1.11 -13.11 0.57
CA ALA A 98 1.69 -11.82 0.19
C ALA A 98 0.63 -10.86 -0.37
N LEU A 99 -0.28 -11.38 -1.20
CA LEU A 99 -1.43 -10.63 -1.71
C LEU A 99 -2.37 -10.15 -0.58
N ALA A 100 -2.64 -11.01 0.39
CA ALA A 100 -3.44 -10.66 1.56
C ALA A 100 -2.78 -9.52 2.36
N PHE A 101 -1.46 -9.53 2.53
CA PHE A 101 -0.74 -8.43 3.18
C PHE A 101 -0.82 -7.11 2.40
N TYR A 102 -0.67 -7.15 1.07
CA TYR A 102 -0.88 -5.98 0.23
C TYR A 102 -2.31 -5.45 0.32
N LEU A 103 -3.31 -6.32 0.27
CA LEU A 103 -4.72 -5.96 0.43
C LEU A 103 -4.95 -5.30 1.79
N PHE A 104 -4.42 -5.88 2.86
CA PHE A 104 -4.55 -5.36 4.22
C PHE A 104 -3.90 -3.98 4.34
N SER A 105 -2.70 -3.80 3.78
CA SER A 105 -2.03 -2.50 3.67
C SER A 105 -2.91 -1.46 2.95
N ILE A 106 -3.49 -1.79 1.80
CA ILE A 106 -4.39 -0.90 1.05
C ILE A 106 -5.57 -0.47 1.92
N ILE A 107 -6.24 -1.41 2.59
CA ILE A 107 -7.41 -1.15 3.44
C ILE A 107 -7.04 -0.19 4.57
N LEU A 108 -5.94 -0.42 5.28
CA LEU A 108 -5.48 0.47 6.36
C LEU A 108 -5.13 1.87 5.83
N LEU A 109 -4.45 1.95 4.69
CA LEU A 109 -4.05 3.23 4.11
C LEU A 109 -5.27 4.01 3.58
N LEU A 110 -6.28 3.33 3.01
CA LEU A 110 -7.56 3.93 2.64
C LEU A 110 -8.32 4.45 3.85
N ALA A 111 -8.41 3.65 4.93
CA ALA A 111 -9.07 4.04 6.17
C ALA A 111 -8.40 5.29 6.77
N GLY A 112 -7.07 5.32 6.83
CA GLY A 112 -6.30 6.48 7.27
C GLY A 112 -6.52 7.72 6.41
N ASN A 113 -6.61 7.56 5.08
CA ASN A 113 -6.87 8.67 4.17
C ASN A 113 -8.30 9.20 4.24
N ARG A 114 -9.30 8.35 4.49
CA ARG A 114 -10.70 8.79 4.72
C ARG A 114 -10.81 9.64 5.98
N ILE A 115 -10.14 9.24 7.06
CA ILE A 115 -10.09 10.02 8.32
C ILE A 115 -9.41 11.38 8.08
N ARG A 116 -8.37 11.43 7.24
CA ARG A 116 -7.67 12.68 6.90
C ARG A 116 -8.52 13.59 6.02
N LYS A 117 -9.25 13.06 5.02
CA LYS A 117 -10.13 13.84 4.14
C LYS A 117 -11.34 14.43 4.85
N LYS A 118 -11.93 13.77 5.85
CA LYS A 118 -13.01 14.37 6.67
C LYS A 118 -12.56 15.61 7.46
N LYS A 119 -11.26 15.79 7.64
CA LYS A 119 -10.67 16.88 8.41
C LYS A 119 -10.33 18.13 7.59
N LEU A 120 -10.19 18.02 6.27
CA LEU A 120 -9.95 19.17 5.40
C LEU A 120 -11.19 20.08 5.22
N PRO A 121 -12.41 19.57 5.00
CA PRO A 121 -13.57 20.44 4.76
C PRO A 121 -13.94 21.25 6.00
N GLU A 122 -13.73 20.72 7.21
CA GLU A 122 -14.09 21.39 8.46
C GLU A 122 -13.12 22.54 8.86
N PHE A 123 -11.89 22.53 8.36
CA PHE A 123 -10.94 23.66 8.54
C PHE A 123 -11.09 24.70 7.43
N GLU A 124 -11.34 24.28 6.19
CA GLU A 124 -11.55 25.18 5.05
C GLU A 124 -12.82 26.02 5.23
N ASP A 125 -13.91 25.45 5.75
CA ASP A 125 -15.12 26.22 6.07
C ASP A 125 -14.93 27.18 7.26
N GLN A 126 -14.06 26.88 8.23
CA GLN A 126 -13.81 27.78 9.38
C GLN A 126 -12.94 28.97 9.01
N ASP A 127 -11.94 28.78 8.16
CA ASP A 127 -11.06 29.86 7.72
C ASP A 127 -11.81 30.86 6.82
N ILE A 128 -12.72 30.40 5.96
CA ILE A 128 -13.57 31.27 5.11
C ILE A 128 -14.53 32.12 5.96
N VAL A 129 -15.11 31.55 7.03
CA VAL A 129 -16.03 32.29 7.91
C VAL A 129 -15.31 33.36 8.74
N ILE A 130 -14.06 33.12 9.12
CA ILE A 130 -13.24 34.12 9.84
C ILE A 130 -12.83 35.27 8.91
N GLU A 131 -12.54 34.98 7.64
CA GLU A 131 -12.19 36.00 6.64
C GLU A 131 -13.40 36.90 6.31
N GLN A 132 -14.59 36.32 6.09
CA GLN A 132 -15.81 37.11 5.84
C GLN A 132 -16.20 38.02 7.02
N ASN A 133 -16.02 37.58 8.26
CA ASN A 133 -16.40 38.37 9.43
C ASN A 133 -15.44 39.56 9.70
N ASN A 134 -14.28 39.59 9.03
CA ASN A 134 -13.31 40.68 9.18
C ASN A 134 -13.54 41.81 8.15
N ASP A 135 -14.19 41.49 7.01
CA ASP A 135 -14.52 42.45 5.96
C ASP A 135 -15.78 43.28 6.29
N ASP A 136 -16.67 42.78 7.17
CA ASP A 136 -17.89 43.48 7.61
C ASP A 136 -17.65 44.56 8.70
N ILE A 137 -16.40 44.74 9.15
CA ILE A 137 -16.02 45.66 10.25
C ILE A 137 -15.43 46.99 9.71
N HIS A 138 -15.30 47.15 8.39
CA HIS A 138 -14.79 48.36 7.74
C HIS A 138 -15.85 49.12 6.94
#